data_AF-A0A8T5K9F5-F1
#
_entry.id   AF-A0A8T5K9F5-F1
#
_cell.length_a   1.000
_cell.length_b   1.000
_cell.length_c   1.000
_cell.angle_alpha   90.00
_cell.angle_beta   90.00
_cell.angle_gamma   90.00
#
_symmetry.space_group_name_H-M   'P 1'
#
loop_
_entity.id
_entity.type
_entity.pdbx_description
1 polymer ?
#
loop_
_entity_poly.entity_id
_entity_poly.type
_entity_poly.pdbx_seq_one_letter_code
_entity_poly.pdbx_strand_id
1 'polypeptide(L)'
;SFIAGKEALWTEHGYGPWAFIVDDHFVGWGGLQPEEDDADLALVLHPKSWGMGKAIYDKVIERAFGEMGLESVTVLLPPTRVRVRGLQRLGFEPDGEVEYLGERFLRYRLHAPSK
;
A
#
# COMPACT_ATOMS: atom_id res chain seq x y z
N SER A 1 19.35 8.25 7.57
CA SER A 1 19.28 8.21 6.09
C SER A 1 17.93 7.60 5.70
N PHE A 2 17.50 7.74 4.43
CA PHE A 2 16.24 7.15 3.95
C PHE A 2 16.14 5.64 4.23
N ILE A 3 17.23 4.90 3.97
CA ILE A 3 17.30 3.44 4.21
C ILE A 3 17.11 3.11 5.69
N ALA A 4 17.85 3.76 6.58
CA ALA A 4 17.74 3.52 8.02
C ALA A 4 16.33 3.80 8.55
N GLY A 5 15.64 4.81 8.01
CA GLY A 5 14.24 5.08 8.36
C GLY A 5 13.29 3.96 7.91
N LYS A 6 13.49 3.39 6.73
CA LYS A 6 12.67 2.25 6.26
C LYS A 6 12.96 0.96 7.03
N GLU A 7 14.18 0.73 7.47
CA GLU A 7 14.54 -0.41 8.33
C GLU A 7 13.94 -0.29 9.73
N ALA A 8 13.88 0.94 10.28
CA ALA A 8 13.31 1.20 11.60
C ALA A 8 11.82 0.80 11.69
N LEU A 9 11.04 1.01 10.62
CA LEU A 9 9.60 0.65 10.57
C LEU A 9 9.35 -0.81 10.97
N TRP A 10 10.20 -1.72 10.51
CA TRP A 10 10.09 -3.15 10.82
C TRP A 10 10.27 -3.44 12.31
N THR A 11 11.18 -2.71 12.96
CA THR A 11 11.48 -2.90 14.38
C THR A 11 10.42 -2.23 15.26
N GLU A 12 9.91 -1.07 14.84
CA GLU A 12 8.99 -0.24 15.64
C GLU A 12 7.53 -0.67 15.50
N HIS A 13 7.11 -1.08 14.30
CA HIS A 13 5.71 -1.37 13.98
C HIS A 13 5.46 -2.83 13.60
N GLY A 14 6.52 -3.63 13.41
CA GLY A 14 6.41 -5.03 13.01
C GLY A 14 6.11 -5.26 11.52
N TYR A 15 5.97 -4.19 10.73
CA TYR A 15 5.82 -4.27 9.28
C TYR A 15 6.37 -3.03 8.57
N GLY A 16 6.65 -3.19 7.28
CA GLY A 16 7.15 -2.15 6.41
C GLY A 16 7.13 -2.59 4.95
N PRO A 17 7.70 -1.79 4.03
CA PRO A 17 7.67 -2.12 2.62
C PRO A 17 8.54 -3.35 2.31
N TRP A 18 8.05 -4.20 1.42
CA TRP A 18 8.75 -5.36 0.87
C TRP A 18 9.38 -5.05 -0.49
N ALA A 19 10.43 -5.79 -0.80
CA ALA A 19 10.86 -6.03 -2.18
C ALA A 19 10.04 -7.19 -2.77
N PHE A 20 9.55 -7.03 -4.00
CA PHE A 20 8.83 -8.06 -4.72
C PHE A 20 9.79 -8.77 -5.68
N ILE A 21 9.91 -10.07 -5.50
CA ILE A 21 10.76 -10.96 -6.32
C ILE A 21 9.87 -12.03 -6.92
N VAL A 22 9.99 -12.24 -8.23
CA VAL A 22 9.30 -13.32 -8.96
C VAL A 22 10.31 -14.00 -9.86
N ASP A 23 10.40 -15.33 -9.77
CA ASP A 23 11.38 -16.15 -10.49
C ASP A 23 12.81 -15.60 -10.35
N ASP A 24 13.20 -15.25 -9.12
CA ASP A 24 14.49 -14.62 -8.76
C ASP A 24 14.77 -13.24 -9.38
N HIS A 25 13.78 -12.61 -10.01
CA HIS A 25 13.89 -11.26 -10.56
C HIS A 25 13.19 -10.23 -9.68
N PHE A 26 13.88 -9.13 -9.39
CA PHE A 26 13.27 -7.97 -8.75
C PHE A 26 12.26 -7.31 -9.70
N VAL A 27 10.99 -7.31 -9.32
CA VAL A 27 9.89 -6.76 -10.14
C VAL A 27 9.36 -5.42 -9.61
N GLY A 28 9.73 -5.03 -8.39
CA GLY A 28 9.30 -3.79 -7.76
C GLY A 28 9.34 -3.85 -6.25
N TRP A 29 8.76 -2.84 -5.60
CA TRP A 29 8.72 -2.71 -4.15
C TRP A 29 7.42 -2.02 -3.70
N GLY A 30 7.10 -2.14 -2.42
CA GLY A 30 5.89 -1.56 -1.84
C GLY A 30 5.28 -2.47 -0.79
N GLY A 31 3.96 -2.60 -0.80
CA GLY A 31 3.19 -3.25 0.25
C GLY A 31 2.73 -2.23 1.28
N LEU A 32 2.85 -2.55 2.56
CA LEU A 32 2.31 -1.73 3.63
C LEU A 32 3.41 -0.94 4.33
N GLN A 33 3.09 0.27 4.75
CA GLN A 33 3.89 1.02 5.70
C GLN A 33 2.97 1.66 6.74
N PRO A 34 3.42 1.79 8.00
CA PRO A 34 2.73 2.62 8.97
C PRO A 34 2.70 4.07 8.50
N GLU A 35 1.54 4.71 8.58
CA GLU A 35 1.34 6.14 8.34
C GLU A 35 0.35 6.65 9.40
N GLU A 36 0.85 7.39 10.39
CA GLU A 36 0.08 7.74 11.59
C GLU A 36 -0.57 6.50 12.24
N ASP A 37 -1.91 6.47 12.30
CA ASP A 37 -2.71 5.36 12.85
C ASP A 37 -3.13 4.33 11.78
N ASP A 38 -2.73 4.54 10.52
CA ASP A 38 -3.13 3.74 9.38
C ASP A 38 -1.99 2.87 8.81
N ALA A 39 -2.36 1.80 8.09
CA ALA A 39 -1.44 1.05 7.25
C ALA A 39 -1.63 1.48 5.78
N ASP A 40 -0.68 2.22 5.24
CA ASP A 40 -0.75 2.74 3.88
C ASP A 40 -0.12 1.79 2.86
N LEU A 41 -0.87 1.52 1.78
CA LEU A 41 -0.49 0.64 0.70
C LEU A 41 0.12 1.42 -0.46
N ALA A 42 1.36 1.08 -0.80
CA ALA A 42 2.03 1.54 -2.01
C ALA A 42 2.45 0.37 -2.89
N LEU A 43 2.41 0.52 -4.21
CA LEU A 43 2.91 -0.50 -5.15
C LEU A 43 3.64 0.15 -6.31
N VAL A 44 4.95 -0.07 -6.38
CA VAL A 44 5.82 0.47 -7.43
C VAL A 44 6.44 -0.70 -8.19
N LEU A 45 5.99 -0.91 -9.42
CA LEU A 45 6.48 -2.01 -10.28
C LEU A 45 7.29 -1.48 -11.45
N HIS A 46 8.30 -2.26 -11.84
CA HIS A 46 9.05 -2.03 -13.06
C HIS A 46 8.11 -2.17 -14.28
N PRO A 47 8.25 -1.33 -15.35
CA PRO A 47 7.35 -1.37 -16.51
C PRO A 47 7.22 -2.73 -17.20
N LYS A 48 8.31 -3.51 -17.25
CA LYS A 48 8.31 -4.89 -17.81
C LYS A 48 7.48 -5.88 -16.99
N SER A 49 7.13 -5.53 -15.77
CA SER A 49 6.37 -6.35 -14.83
C SER A 49 4.95 -5.83 -14.63
N TRP A 50 4.52 -4.85 -15.44
CA TRP A 50 3.12 -4.44 -15.48
C TRP A 50 2.23 -5.62 -15.86
N GLY A 51 1.08 -5.74 -15.20
CA GLY A 51 0.19 -6.90 -15.26
C GLY A 51 0.26 -7.80 -14.02
N MET A 52 1.37 -7.79 -13.29
CA MET A 52 1.54 -8.56 -12.06
C MET A 52 0.93 -7.90 -10.83
N GLY A 53 0.57 -6.61 -10.94
CA GLY A 53 0.17 -5.78 -9.80
C GLY A 53 -1.04 -6.31 -9.03
N LYS A 54 -2.03 -6.92 -9.70
CA LYS A 54 -3.18 -7.50 -9.00
C LYS A 54 -2.78 -8.69 -8.13
N ALA A 55 -1.95 -9.60 -8.64
CA ALA A 55 -1.53 -10.78 -7.88
C ALA A 55 -0.67 -10.40 -6.66
N ILE A 56 0.19 -9.39 -6.81
CA ILE A 56 0.98 -8.85 -5.70
C ILE A 56 0.06 -8.17 -4.67
N TYR A 57 -0.87 -7.34 -5.14
CA TYR A 57 -1.88 -6.70 -4.30
C TYR A 57 -2.68 -7.73 -3.48
N ASP A 58 -3.19 -8.77 -4.12
CA ASP A 58 -4.02 -9.79 -3.46
C ASP A 58 -3.24 -10.44 -2.30
N LYS A 59 -1.95 -10.74 -2.50
CA LYS A 59 -1.06 -11.28 -1.44
C LYS A 59 -0.82 -10.30 -0.31
N VAL A 60 -0.64 -9.02 -0.62
CA VAL A 60 -0.45 -7.98 0.42
C VAL A 60 -1.71 -7.85 1.26
N ILE A 61 -2.89 -7.81 0.65
CA ILE A 61 -4.16 -7.68 1.37
C ILE A 61 -4.50 -8.95 2.17
N GLU A 62 -4.24 -10.14 1.63
CA GLU A 62 -4.37 -11.40 2.36
C GLU A 62 -3.54 -11.37 3.65
N ARG A 63 -2.31 -10.87 3.56
CA ARG A 63 -1.43 -10.72 4.72
C ARG A 63 -1.91 -9.64 5.70
N ALA A 64 -2.37 -8.51 5.17
CA ALA A 64 -2.87 -7.38 5.95
C ALA A 64 -4.04 -7.79 6.86
N PHE A 65 -5.06 -8.43 6.29
CA PHE A 65 -6.27 -8.77 7.02
C PHE A 65 -6.22 -10.15 7.68
N GLY A 66 -5.38 -11.06 7.18
CA GLY A 66 -5.18 -12.39 7.74
C GLY A 66 -4.13 -12.41 8.83
N GLU A 67 -2.85 -12.42 8.44
CA GLU A 67 -1.72 -12.58 9.37
C GLU A 67 -1.58 -11.39 10.34
N MET A 68 -1.75 -10.17 9.83
CA MET A 68 -1.55 -8.94 10.61
C MET A 68 -2.82 -8.50 11.36
N GLY A 69 -3.99 -9.01 10.97
CA GLY A 69 -5.27 -8.68 11.61
C GLY A 69 -5.64 -7.19 11.54
N LEU A 70 -5.17 -6.45 10.54
CA LEU A 70 -5.49 -5.05 10.36
C LEU A 70 -7.00 -4.87 10.07
N GLU A 71 -7.61 -3.84 10.64
CA GLU A 71 -9.03 -3.53 10.40
C GLU A 71 -9.26 -2.82 9.07
N SER A 72 -8.24 -2.11 8.58
CA SER A 72 -8.28 -1.43 7.29
C SER A 72 -6.88 -1.14 6.73
N VAL A 73 -6.84 -0.80 5.45
CA VAL A 73 -5.64 -0.36 4.71
C VAL A 73 -6.01 0.89 3.93
N THR A 74 -5.10 1.86 3.87
CA THR A 74 -5.28 3.10 3.11
C THR A 74 -4.45 3.13 1.83
N VAL A 75 -4.81 4.02 0.91
CA VAL A 75 -3.98 4.43 -0.22
C VAL A 75 -4.09 5.94 -0.37
N LEU A 76 -2.94 6.62 -0.49
CA LEU A 76 -2.87 8.02 -0.85
C LEU A 76 -2.62 8.23 -2.35
N LEU A 77 -3.49 9.01 -3.01
CA LEU A 77 -3.32 9.40 -4.40
C LEU A 77 -3.21 10.92 -4.54
N PRO A 78 -2.30 11.44 -5.39
CA PRO A 78 -2.28 12.87 -5.67
C PRO A 78 -3.60 13.27 -6.36
N PRO A 79 -4.14 14.49 -6.14
CA PRO A 79 -5.39 14.95 -6.77
C PRO A 79 -5.38 14.90 -8.31
N THR A 80 -4.18 14.91 -8.91
CA THR A 80 -3.97 14.79 -10.36
C THR A 80 -4.21 13.37 -10.90
N ARG A 81 -4.31 12.35 -10.04
CA ARG A 81 -4.57 10.96 -10.43
C ARG A 81 -6.06 10.76 -10.74
N VAL A 82 -6.44 10.94 -12.00
CA VAL A 82 -7.84 10.82 -12.44
C VAL A 82 -8.33 9.39 -12.67
N ARG A 83 -7.44 8.42 -12.84
CA ARG A 83 -7.78 7.01 -13.16
C ARG A 83 -7.91 6.15 -11.90
N VAL A 84 -8.98 6.35 -11.12
CA VAL A 84 -9.22 5.65 -9.85
C VAL A 84 -10.17 4.45 -9.94
N ARG A 85 -10.79 4.19 -11.10
CA ARG A 85 -11.73 3.07 -11.28
C ARG A 85 -11.14 1.70 -10.93
N GLY A 86 -9.83 1.51 -11.14
CA GLY A 86 -9.15 0.28 -10.75
C GLY A 86 -9.17 0.10 -9.23
N LEU A 87 -8.86 1.16 -8.49
CA LEU A 87 -8.85 1.19 -7.03
C LEU A 87 -10.26 0.93 -6.46
N GLN A 88 -11.27 1.61 -7.02
CA GLN A 88 -12.68 1.42 -6.63
C GLN A 88 -13.17 -0.02 -6.84
N ARG A 89 -12.76 -0.69 -7.93
CA ARG A 89 -13.10 -2.11 -8.17
C ARG A 89 -12.47 -3.06 -7.17
N LEU A 90 -11.42 -2.65 -6.49
CA LEU A 90 -10.79 -3.41 -5.40
C LEU A 90 -11.50 -3.17 -4.06
N GLY A 91 -12.57 -2.35 -4.02
CA GLY A 91 -13.36 -2.08 -2.83
C GLY A 91 -12.90 -0.87 -2.01
N PHE A 92 -11.90 -0.13 -2.48
CA PHE A 92 -11.48 1.10 -1.83
C PHE A 92 -12.49 2.22 -2.03
N GLU A 93 -12.83 2.88 -0.94
CA GLU A 93 -13.78 3.98 -0.89
C GLU A 93 -13.06 5.29 -0.52
N PRO A 94 -13.54 6.47 -0.98
CA PRO A 94 -12.97 7.75 -0.57
C PRO A 94 -13.02 7.95 0.95
N ASP A 95 -11.92 8.39 1.56
CA ASP A 95 -11.75 8.54 3.01
C ASP A 95 -11.08 9.89 3.37
N GLY A 96 -11.54 10.95 2.71
CA GLY A 96 -11.09 12.32 2.94
C GLY A 96 -9.78 12.68 2.24
N GLU A 97 -9.15 13.73 2.74
CA GLU A 97 -7.89 14.28 2.23
C GLU A 97 -6.88 14.37 3.37
N VAL A 98 -5.60 14.22 3.04
CA VAL A 98 -4.48 14.40 3.98
C VAL A 98 -3.45 15.34 3.37
N GLU A 99 -2.76 16.07 4.23
CA GLU A 99 -1.61 16.90 3.84
C GLU A 99 -0.34 16.22 4.35
N TYR A 100 0.59 15.93 3.45
CA TYR A 100 1.87 15.31 3.77
C TYR A 100 3.00 16.15 3.16
N LEU A 101 3.88 16.67 4.02
CA LEU A 101 5.00 17.56 3.62
C LEU A 101 4.57 18.76 2.76
N GLY A 102 3.39 19.34 3.06
CA GLY A 102 2.83 20.48 2.32
C GLY A 102 2.15 20.11 0.99
N GLU A 103 2.08 18.82 0.66
CA GLU A 103 1.39 18.31 -0.52
C GLU A 103 0.08 17.64 -0.13
N ARG A 104 -0.97 17.89 -0.93
CA ARG A 104 -2.31 17.36 -0.69
C ARG A 104 -2.51 16.02 -1.36
N PHE A 105 -3.10 15.07 -0.66
CA PHE A 105 -3.46 13.75 -1.17
C PHE A 105 -4.93 13.42 -0.89
N LEU A 106 -5.54 12.67 -1.82
CA LEU A 106 -6.84 12.05 -1.62
C LEU A 106 -6.61 10.67 -0.99
N ARG A 107 -7.23 10.43 0.17
CA ARG A 107 -7.15 9.15 0.86
C ARG A 107 -8.30 8.26 0.43
N TYR A 108 -7.98 6.98 0.24
CA TYR A 108 -8.94 5.92 0.01
C TYR A 108 -8.72 4.82 1.03
N ARG A 109 -9.79 4.17 1.50
CA ARG A 109 -9.71 3.12 2.51
C ARG A 109 -10.39 1.85 2.05
N LEU A 110 -9.78 0.72 2.37
CA LEU A 110 -10.34 -0.60 2.26
C LEU A 110 -10.47 -1.19 3.65
N HIS A 111 -11.67 -1.59 4.05
CA HIS A 111 -11.91 -2.28 5.30
C HIS A 111 -11.72 -3.78 5.16
N ALA A 112 -11.28 -4.42 6.23
CA ALA A 112 -11.27 -5.87 6.32
C ALA A 112 -12.69 -6.42 6.08
N PRO A 113 -12.85 -7.56 5.37
CA PRO A 113 -14.14 -8.20 5.20
C PRO A 113 -14.81 -8.43 6.56
N SER A 114 -16.11 -8.16 6.67
CA SER A 114 -16.88 -8.56 7.84
C SER A 114 -16.77 -10.08 8.03
N LYS A 115 -16.46 -10.52 9.25
CA LYS A 115 -16.41 -11.95 9.61
C LYS A 115 -17.79 -12.60 9.55
#